data_AF-A3JRF7-F1
#
_entry.id   AF-A3JRF7-F1
#
_cell.length_a   1.000
_cell.length_b   1.000
_cell.length_c   1.000
_cell.angle_alpha   90.00
_cell.angle_beta   90.00
_cell.angle_gamma   90.00
#
_symmetry.space_group_name_H-M   'P 1'
#
loop_
_entity.id
_entity.type
_entity.pdbx_description
1 polymer ?
#
loop_
_entity_poly.entity_id
_entity_poly.type
_entity_poly.pdbx_seq_one_letter_code
_entity_poly.pdbx_strand_id
1 'polypeptide(L)'
;MLIFLASCGGDVVKNDALIETASRSAYSPGGQPRITLMTSIGLKDTTGGHTSLIINGSERVLWDPAGTWYHALAPEIGDVHYGFTPEMEQLYFDFHTRPEWHIVLQELDVTPETAEAILNAFAQAGPAAKSTCSRTTSSVLRTIPGFESLSVNWYPTKTMEQFAKLPGVRTFEGWLDETSPTKYRITPVAGL
;
A
#
# COMPACT_ATOMS: atom_id res chain seq x y z
N MET A 1 -8.11 -35.39 36.11
CA MET A 1 -7.86 -34.15 35.36
C MET A 1 -7.15 -34.57 34.07
N LEU A 2 -7.87 -34.58 32.94
CA LEU A 2 -7.34 -35.01 31.64
C LEU A 2 -6.38 -33.94 31.10
N ILE A 3 -5.20 -34.37 30.66
CA ILE A 3 -4.24 -33.56 29.91
C ILE A 3 -4.63 -33.67 28.44
N PHE A 4 -5.13 -32.58 27.86
CA PHE A 4 -5.27 -32.47 26.40
C PHE A 4 -3.95 -31.93 25.83
N LEU A 5 -3.26 -32.73 25.01
CA LEU A 5 -2.23 -32.23 24.12
C LEU A 5 -2.92 -31.52 22.95
N ALA A 6 -2.85 -30.19 22.92
CA ALA A 6 -3.31 -29.39 21.79
C ALA A 6 -2.24 -29.40 20.68
N SER A 7 -2.66 -29.80 19.49
CA SER A 7 -1.90 -29.83 18.24
C SER A 7 -1.36 -28.44 17.88
N CYS A 8 -0.03 -28.28 17.82
CA CYS A 8 0.64 -27.12 17.25
C CYS A 8 1.42 -27.60 16.02
N GLY A 9 0.82 -27.50 14.83
CA GLY A 9 1.45 -28.01 13.60
C GLY A 9 0.77 -27.61 12.28
N GLY A 10 -0.45 -27.09 12.32
CA GLY A 10 -1.16 -26.64 11.11
C GLY A 10 -0.80 -25.24 10.63
N ASP A 11 -0.48 -24.33 11.56
CA ASP A 11 -0.28 -22.91 11.22
C ASP A 11 1.15 -22.61 10.74
N VAL A 12 2.14 -23.35 11.23
CA VAL A 12 3.56 -23.19 10.86
C VAL A 12 3.79 -23.53 9.38
N VAL A 13 3.27 -24.67 8.91
CA VAL A 13 3.45 -25.13 7.51
C VAL A 13 2.77 -24.19 6.51
N LYS A 14 1.61 -23.59 6.88
CA LYS A 14 0.91 -22.62 6.03
C LYS A 14 1.71 -21.31 5.90
N ASN A 15 2.31 -20.83 6.97
CA ASN A 15 3.13 -19.63 6.94
C ASN A 15 4.42 -19.86 6.13
N ASP A 16 5.07 -21.00 6.28
CA ASP A 16 6.30 -21.30 5.51
C ASP A 16 6.02 -21.36 4.00
N ALA A 17 4.94 -22.03 3.59
CA ALA A 17 4.54 -22.10 2.17
C ALA A 17 4.15 -20.72 1.59
N LEU A 18 3.54 -19.85 2.39
CA LEU A 18 3.22 -18.47 2.00
C LEU A 18 4.49 -17.62 1.85
N ILE A 19 5.43 -17.69 2.80
CA ILE A 19 6.72 -17.00 2.73
C ILE A 19 7.52 -17.45 1.51
N GLU A 20 7.54 -18.75 1.23
CA GLU A 20 8.22 -19.31 0.07
C GLU A 20 7.57 -18.82 -1.24
N THR A 21 6.25 -18.71 -1.27
CA THR A 21 5.49 -18.21 -2.44
C THR A 21 5.71 -16.71 -2.64
N ALA A 22 5.73 -15.91 -1.58
CA ALA A 22 6.10 -14.50 -1.63
C ALA A 22 7.53 -14.32 -2.15
N SER A 23 8.48 -15.08 -1.62
CA SER A 23 9.89 -15.05 -2.05
C SER A 23 10.05 -15.38 -3.55
N ARG A 24 9.29 -16.36 -4.06
CA ARG A 24 9.28 -16.69 -5.50
C ARG A 24 8.62 -15.64 -6.38
N SER A 25 7.71 -14.86 -5.81
CA SER A 25 6.96 -13.81 -6.53
C SER A 25 7.67 -12.46 -6.49
N ALA A 26 8.74 -12.32 -5.69
CA ALA A 26 9.48 -11.08 -5.51
C ALA A 26 9.83 -10.44 -6.86
N TYR A 27 9.42 -9.18 -7.01
CA TYR A 27 9.65 -8.40 -8.22
C TYR A 27 10.55 -7.23 -7.89
N SER A 28 11.71 -7.14 -8.54
CA SER A 28 12.59 -5.99 -8.39
C SER A 28 12.21 -4.90 -9.40
N PRO A 29 11.84 -3.69 -8.95
CA PRO A 29 11.39 -2.63 -9.85
C PRO A 29 12.54 -2.00 -10.66
N GLY A 30 13.78 -2.09 -10.17
CA GLY A 30 14.91 -1.32 -10.68
C GLY A 30 14.70 0.20 -10.58
N GLY A 31 15.64 0.98 -11.09
CA GLY A 31 15.51 2.44 -11.19
C GLY A 31 15.55 3.19 -9.86
N GLN A 32 14.95 4.38 -9.84
CA GLN A 32 14.90 5.28 -8.69
C GLN A 32 13.91 4.74 -7.64
N PRO A 33 14.35 4.46 -6.40
CA PRO A 33 13.44 4.07 -5.31
C PRO A 33 12.40 5.16 -5.05
N ARG A 34 11.18 4.72 -4.80
CA ARG A 34 10.00 5.57 -4.68
C ARG A 34 8.97 4.92 -3.77
N ILE A 35 8.26 5.75 -3.02
CA ILE A 35 7.00 5.35 -2.39
C ILE A 35 5.84 6.08 -3.05
N THR A 36 4.70 5.42 -3.15
CA THR A 36 3.46 6.00 -3.67
C THR A 36 2.35 5.78 -2.66
N LEU A 37 2.01 6.83 -1.92
CA LEU A 37 0.84 6.82 -1.03
C LEU A 37 -0.41 6.92 -1.90
N MET A 38 -1.35 6.03 -1.68
CA MET A 38 -2.62 5.99 -2.40
C MET A 38 -3.76 6.22 -1.43
N THR A 39 -4.69 7.07 -1.83
CA THR A 39 -5.90 7.36 -1.05
C THR A 39 -7.13 7.24 -1.94
N SER A 40 -8.01 6.30 -1.62
CA SER A 40 -9.30 6.18 -2.30
C SER A 40 -10.29 7.19 -1.72
N ILE A 41 -10.86 8.05 -2.57
CA ILE A 41 -11.75 9.14 -2.18
C ILE A 41 -13.14 8.91 -2.76
N GLY A 42 -14.14 8.89 -1.87
CA GLY A 42 -15.54 8.72 -2.24
C GLY A 42 -16.11 10.02 -2.80
N LEU A 43 -16.87 9.93 -3.89
CA LEU A 43 -17.43 11.12 -4.55
C LEU A 43 -18.58 11.78 -3.76
N LYS A 44 -19.23 11.04 -2.86
CA LYS A 44 -20.40 11.52 -2.11
C LYS A 44 -20.04 12.25 -0.82
N ASP A 45 -19.04 11.77 -0.09
CA ASP A 45 -18.70 12.23 1.26
C ASP A 45 -17.26 12.75 1.37
N THR A 46 -16.39 12.50 0.38
CA THR A 46 -15.02 13.04 0.26
C THR A 46 -14.08 12.77 1.44
N THR A 47 -14.46 11.90 2.38
CA THR A 47 -13.72 11.68 3.63
C THR A 47 -12.47 10.80 3.45
N GLY A 48 -12.38 10.09 2.33
CA GLY A 48 -11.37 9.08 2.05
C GLY A 48 -11.72 7.74 2.68
N GLY A 49 -11.90 6.71 1.86
CA GLY A 49 -12.33 5.39 2.28
C GLY A 49 -11.16 4.48 2.64
N HIS A 50 -9.98 4.69 2.03
CA HIS A 50 -8.85 3.78 2.19
C HIS A 50 -7.50 4.46 1.99
N THR A 51 -6.47 3.94 2.67
CA THR A 51 -5.06 4.29 2.47
C THR A 51 -4.28 3.01 2.17
N SER A 52 -3.51 3.02 1.09
CA SER A 52 -2.55 1.98 0.73
C SER A 52 -1.22 2.61 0.28
N LEU A 53 -0.16 1.80 0.20
CA LEU A 53 1.19 2.29 -0.08
C LEU A 53 1.94 1.32 -1.00
N ILE A 54 2.37 1.80 -2.16
CA ILE A 54 3.34 1.08 -2.99
C ILE A 54 4.74 1.47 -2.53
N ILE A 55 5.60 0.47 -2.36
CA ILE A 55 6.97 0.65 -1.89
C ILE A 55 7.90 0.02 -2.93
N ASN A 56 8.71 0.86 -3.60
CA ASN A 56 9.74 0.42 -4.54
C ASN A 56 11.11 0.46 -3.84
N GLY A 57 11.52 -0.67 -3.26
CA GLY A 57 12.86 -0.88 -2.71
C GLY A 57 13.65 -1.91 -3.52
N SER A 58 14.32 -2.82 -2.82
CA SER A 58 14.99 -4.01 -3.34
C SER A 58 14.00 -4.93 -4.07
N GLU A 59 12.78 -4.99 -3.54
CA GLU A 59 11.58 -5.49 -4.21
C GLU A 59 10.45 -4.45 -4.18
N ARG A 60 9.43 -4.69 -5.00
CA ARG A 60 8.23 -3.86 -5.08
C ARG A 60 7.05 -4.58 -4.44
N VAL A 61 6.49 -3.96 -3.42
CA VAL A 61 5.35 -4.47 -2.66
C VAL A 61 4.23 -3.43 -2.59
N LEU A 62 3.02 -3.92 -2.31
CA LEU A 62 1.86 -3.11 -1.97
C LEU A 62 1.45 -3.42 -0.53
N TRP A 63 1.42 -2.41 0.33
CA TRP A 63 0.69 -2.46 1.60
C TRP A 63 -0.77 -2.07 1.37
N ASP A 64 -1.69 -3.01 1.58
CA ASP A 64 -3.15 -2.84 1.44
C ASP A 64 -3.94 -3.43 2.63
N PRO A 65 -4.16 -2.66 3.69
CA PRO A 65 -4.87 -3.12 4.89
C PRO A 65 -6.40 -3.21 4.75
N ALA A 66 -6.98 -2.84 3.61
CA ALA A 66 -8.41 -3.07 3.40
C ALA A 66 -8.70 -4.56 3.23
N GLY A 67 -7.76 -5.30 2.62
CA GLY A 67 -7.86 -6.74 2.38
C GLY A 67 -9.02 -7.12 1.46
N THR A 68 -9.39 -6.23 0.52
CA THR A 68 -10.47 -6.48 -0.46
C THR A 68 -9.95 -6.80 -1.87
N TRP A 69 -8.68 -6.47 -2.14
CA TRP A 69 -8.00 -6.85 -3.36
C TRP A 69 -7.23 -8.15 -3.16
N TYR A 70 -7.23 -9.03 -4.16
CA TYR A 70 -6.48 -10.28 -4.12
C TYR A 70 -6.06 -10.67 -5.54
N HIS A 71 -4.85 -11.20 -5.67
CA HIS A 71 -4.39 -11.81 -6.90
C HIS A 71 -3.45 -12.99 -6.63
N ALA A 72 -3.62 -14.10 -7.37
CA ALA A 72 -2.85 -15.32 -7.14
C ALA A 72 -1.34 -15.16 -7.37
N LEU A 73 -0.95 -14.20 -8.23
CA LEU A 73 0.46 -13.86 -8.50
C LEU A 73 1.00 -12.73 -7.61
N ALA A 74 0.16 -12.18 -6.70
CA ALA A 74 0.57 -11.18 -5.73
C ALA A 74 0.20 -11.62 -4.32
N PRO A 75 0.88 -12.66 -3.78
CA PRO A 75 0.54 -13.26 -2.50
C PRO A 75 0.66 -12.24 -1.37
N GLU A 76 -0.26 -12.32 -0.41
CA GLU A 76 -0.37 -11.41 0.72
C GLU A 76 0.17 -12.04 2.01
N ILE A 77 0.98 -11.30 2.77
CA ILE A 77 1.39 -11.65 4.12
C ILE A 77 1.23 -10.41 5.00
N GLY A 78 0.28 -10.44 5.93
CA GLY A 78 0.03 -9.36 6.87
C GLY A 78 -0.26 -8.02 6.18
N ASP A 79 -1.21 -8.01 5.24
CA ASP A 79 -1.59 -6.88 4.39
C ASP A 79 -0.50 -6.39 3.40
N VAL A 80 0.63 -7.10 3.27
CA VAL A 80 1.65 -6.80 2.24
C VAL A 80 1.54 -7.80 1.09
N HIS A 81 1.24 -7.29 -0.10
CA HIS A 81 1.28 -8.04 -1.35
C HIS A 81 2.67 -7.97 -1.98
N TYR A 82 3.28 -9.15 -2.17
CA TYR A 82 4.58 -9.32 -2.81
C TYR A 82 4.43 -9.55 -4.32
N GLY A 83 5.46 -9.24 -5.10
CA GLY A 83 5.39 -9.39 -6.56
C GLY A 83 4.48 -8.37 -7.24
N PHE A 84 4.44 -7.14 -6.71
CA PHE A 84 3.56 -6.09 -7.21
C PHE A 84 4.11 -5.47 -8.51
N THR A 85 3.98 -6.21 -9.62
CA THR A 85 4.45 -5.81 -10.95
C THR A 85 3.64 -4.63 -11.52
N PRO A 86 4.09 -3.99 -12.61
CA PRO A 86 3.29 -2.98 -13.31
C PRO A 86 1.91 -3.49 -13.76
N GLU A 87 1.79 -4.78 -14.08
CA GLU A 87 0.50 -5.40 -14.41
C GLU A 87 -0.40 -5.48 -13.17
N MET A 88 0.16 -5.87 -12.01
CA MET A 88 -0.59 -5.88 -10.74
C MET A 88 -1.04 -4.48 -10.35
N GLU A 89 -0.19 -3.47 -10.54
CA GLU A 89 -0.54 -2.06 -10.33
C GLU A 89 -1.72 -1.62 -11.21
N GLN A 90 -1.70 -1.96 -12.51
CA GLN A 90 -2.80 -1.64 -13.41
C GLN A 90 -4.11 -2.31 -12.97
N LEU A 91 -4.07 -3.59 -12.58
CA LEU A 91 -5.23 -4.31 -12.06
C LEU A 91 -5.73 -3.73 -10.73
N TYR A 92 -4.80 -3.28 -9.87
CA TYR A 92 -5.13 -2.63 -8.61
C TYR A 92 -5.82 -1.29 -8.81
N PHE A 93 -5.33 -0.48 -9.76
CA PHE A 93 -5.94 0.81 -10.09
C PHE A 93 -7.29 0.63 -10.75
N ASP A 94 -7.41 -0.26 -11.75
CA ASP A 94 -8.72 -0.64 -12.31
C ASP A 94 -9.65 -1.06 -11.17
N PHE A 95 -9.19 -1.87 -10.20
CA PHE A 95 -10.02 -2.29 -9.06
C PHE A 95 -10.50 -1.13 -8.15
N HIS A 96 -9.72 -0.06 -8.00
CA HIS A 96 -10.04 1.02 -7.07
C HIS A 96 -10.64 2.26 -7.71
N THR A 97 -10.55 2.42 -9.04
CA THR A 97 -11.30 3.44 -9.77
C THR A 97 -12.69 2.92 -10.12
N ARG A 98 -13.72 3.56 -9.55
CA ARG A 98 -15.13 3.14 -9.64
C ARG A 98 -16.02 4.36 -9.89
N PRO A 99 -17.27 4.19 -10.32
CA PRO A 99 -18.20 5.32 -10.45
C PRO A 99 -18.36 6.13 -9.15
N GLU A 100 -18.18 5.51 -7.99
CA GLU A 100 -18.32 6.13 -6.68
C GLU A 100 -16.98 6.57 -6.05
N TRP A 101 -15.84 6.18 -6.63
CA TRP A 101 -14.51 6.37 -6.05
C TRP A 101 -13.46 6.76 -7.08
N HIS A 102 -12.64 7.77 -6.75
CA HIS A 102 -11.39 8.04 -7.45
C HIS A 102 -10.21 7.78 -6.52
N ILE A 103 -9.01 7.67 -7.06
CA ILE A 103 -7.78 7.50 -6.29
C ILE A 103 -6.90 8.74 -6.42
N VAL A 104 -6.30 9.17 -5.31
CA VAL A 104 -5.21 10.15 -5.30
C VAL A 104 -3.91 9.40 -5.06
N LEU A 105 -2.92 9.63 -5.93
CA LEU A 105 -1.60 9.04 -5.83
C LEU A 105 -0.58 10.13 -5.49
N GLN A 106 0.24 9.90 -4.48
CA GLN A 106 1.29 10.82 -4.05
C GLN A 106 2.63 10.11 -4.06
N GLU A 107 3.44 10.43 -5.05
CA GLU A 107 4.75 9.83 -5.25
C GLU A 107 5.84 10.66 -4.57
N LEU A 108 6.76 9.97 -3.89
CA LEU A 108 7.99 10.55 -3.36
C LEU A 108 9.17 9.67 -3.74
N ASP A 109 10.11 10.22 -4.51
CA ASP A 109 11.40 9.55 -4.72
C ASP A 109 12.20 9.62 -3.41
N VAL A 110 12.79 8.49 -3.02
CA VAL A 110 13.54 8.34 -1.75
C VAL A 110 14.89 7.69 -2.02
N THR A 111 15.79 7.69 -1.04
CA THR A 111 17.04 6.93 -1.17
C THR A 111 16.76 5.42 -1.05
N PRO A 112 17.65 4.56 -1.59
CA PRO A 112 17.54 3.11 -1.40
C PRO A 112 17.42 2.72 0.08
N GLU A 113 18.20 3.35 0.96
CA GLU A 113 18.19 3.08 2.40
C GLU A 113 16.83 3.40 3.03
N THR A 114 16.22 4.53 2.64
CA THR A 114 14.89 4.90 3.10
C THR A 114 13.82 3.94 2.56
N ALA A 115 13.88 3.54 1.29
CA ALA A 115 12.95 2.57 0.72
C ALA A 115 13.01 1.22 1.44
N GLU A 116 14.22 0.72 1.72
CA GLU A 116 14.41 -0.51 2.49
C GLU A 116 13.90 -0.38 3.93
N ALA A 117 14.11 0.76 4.58
CA ALA A 117 13.60 0.99 5.93
C ALA A 117 12.06 0.94 5.96
N ILE A 118 11.40 1.55 4.96
CA ILE A 118 9.93 1.54 4.82
C ILE A 118 9.44 0.11 4.55
N LEU A 119 10.05 -0.58 3.59
CA LEU A 119 9.70 -1.95 3.22
C LEU A 119 9.75 -2.88 4.45
N ASN A 120 10.87 -2.85 5.17
CA ASN A 120 11.05 -3.67 6.36
C ASN A 120 10.07 -3.29 7.48
N ALA A 121 9.75 -2.00 7.64
CA ALA A 121 8.82 -1.56 8.67
C ALA A 121 7.39 -2.05 8.40
N PHE A 122 6.93 -2.00 7.15
CA PHE A 122 5.60 -2.53 6.79
C PHE A 122 5.54 -4.05 6.80
N ALA A 123 6.60 -4.75 6.37
CA ALA A 123 6.67 -6.20 6.49
C ALA A 123 6.59 -6.69 7.95
N GLN A 124 7.09 -5.89 8.90
CA GLN A 124 7.06 -6.19 10.34
C GLN A 124 5.82 -5.64 11.07
N ALA A 125 5.07 -4.70 10.47
CA ALA A 125 3.91 -4.09 11.11
C ALA A 125 2.79 -5.11 11.39
N GLY A 126 2.72 -6.17 10.59
CA GLY A 126 1.65 -7.14 10.62
C GLY A 126 0.32 -6.57 10.12
N PRO A 127 -0.75 -7.38 10.10
CA PRO A 127 -2.04 -6.94 9.59
C PRO A 127 -2.62 -5.81 10.46
N ALA A 128 -3.14 -4.78 9.81
CA ALA A 128 -3.83 -3.69 10.46
C ALA A 128 -5.16 -4.15 11.04
N ALA A 129 -5.57 -3.51 12.15
CA ALA A 129 -6.93 -3.67 12.64
C ALA A 129 -7.93 -3.04 11.65
N LYS A 130 -9.18 -3.50 11.70
CA LYS A 130 -10.22 -2.98 10.80
C LYS A 130 -10.38 -1.46 10.97
N SER A 131 -10.49 -0.78 9.83
CA SER A 131 -10.61 0.68 9.74
C SER A 131 -9.43 1.46 10.35
N THR A 132 -8.23 0.86 10.46
CA THR A 132 -7.03 1.55 10.93
C THR A 132 -6.00 1.82 9.84
N CYS A 133 -6.35 1.68 8.56
CA CYS A 133 -5.43 1.83 7.41
C CYS A 133 -4.58 3.11 7.49
N SER A 134 -5.21 4.28 7.63
CA SER A 134 -4.54 5.57 7.74
C SER A 134 -3.70 5.68 9.03
N ARG A 135 -4.21 5.15 10.15
CA ARG A 135 -3.52 5.19 11.44
C ARG A 135 -2.26 4.35 11.41
N THR A 136 -2.34 3.11 10.92
CA THR A 136 -1.19 2.22 10.80
C THR A 136 -0.16 2.83 9.86
N THR A 137 -0.58 3.27 8.68
CA THR A 137 0.31 3.89 7.67
C THR A 137 1.05 5.10 8.24
N SER A 138 0.34 6.06 8.82
CA SER A 138 0.95 7.27 9.41
C SER A 138 1.81 6.97 10.65
N SER A 139 1.45 5.96 11.45
CA SER A 139 2.23 5.54 12.61
C SER A 139 3.54 4.84 12.23
N VAL A 140 3.53 4.05 11.15
CA VAL A 140 4.74 3.40 10.62
C VAL A 140 5.63 4.43 9.94
N LEU A 141 5.10 5.22 8.99
CA LEU A 141 5.91 6.17 8.23
C LEU A 141 6.60 7.19 9.13
N ARG A 142 5.95 7.71 10.17
CA ARG A 142 6.57 8.72 11.04
C ARG A 142 7.81 8.25 11.83
N THR A 143 8.07 6.95 11.91
CA THR A 143 9.29 6.41 12.55
C THR A 143 10.48 6.36 11.60
N ILE A 144 10.23 6.57 10.31
CA ILE A 144 11.25 6.53 9.26
C ILE A 144 11.93 7.90 9.16
N PRO A 145 13.27 7.95 9.08
CA PRO A 145 13.99 9.20 8.84
C PRO A 145 13.49 9.93 7.59
N GLY A 146 13.17 11.22 7.73
CA GLY A 146 12.59 12.06 6.68
C GLY A 146 11.06 12.17 6.69
N PHE A 147 10.38 11.39 7.54
CA PHE A 147 8.91 11.37 7.67
C PHE A 147 8.41 11.79 9.06
N GLU A 148 9.29 12.26 9.93
CA GLU A 148 9.01 12.56 11.34
C GLU A 148 7.96 13.67 11.52
N SER A 149 7.79 14.51 10.50
CA SER A 149 6.78 15.57 10.45
C SER A 149 5.35 15.06 10.31
N LEU A 150 5.16 13.79 9.91
CA LEU A 150 3.84 13.17 9.84
C LEU A 150 3.29 12.92 11.25
N SER A 151 2.04 13.32 11.47
CA SER A 151 1.31 12.95 12.68
C SER A 151 0.48 11.70 12.44
N VAL A 152 0.18 10.97 13.51
CA VAL A 152 -0.75 9.83 13.44
C VAL A 152 -2.16 10.33 13.16
N ASN A 153 -2.79 9.82 12.11
CA ASN A 153 -4.13 10.23 11.68
C ASN A 153 -5.03 9.01 11.45
N TRP A 154 -6.29 9.12 11.83
CA TRP A 154 -7.28 8.07 11.58
C TRP A 154 -7.93 8.19 10.20
N TYR A 155 -7.93 9.38 9.62
CA TYR A 155 -8.61 9.68 8.37
C TYR A 155 -7.63 9.60 7.19
N PRO A 156 -7.93 8.84 6.13
CA PRO A 156 -7.07 8.74 4.95
C PRO A 156 -6.73 10.10 4.33
N THR A 157 -7.73 10.96 4.17
CA THR A 157 -7.57 12.33 3.64
C THR A 157 -6.59 13.18 4.46
N LYS A 158 -6.57 13.04 5.79
CA LYS A 158 -5.63 13.80 6.63
C LYS A 158 -4.20 13.31 6.52
N THR A 159 -3.99 12.00 6.37
CA THR A 159 -2.66 11.46 6.05
C THR A 159 -2.20 11.94 4.67
N MET A 160 -3.07 11.90 3.66
CA MET A 160 -2.81 12.41 2.30
C MET A 160 -2.44 13.90 2.28
N GLU A 161 -3.22 14.74 2.97
CA GLU A 161 -2.96 16.19 3.09
C GLU A 161 -1.61 16.49 3.76
N GLN A 162 -1.17 15.67 4.72
CA GLN A 162 0.13 15.83 5.36
C GLN A 162 1.26 15.34 4.49
N PHE A 163 1.08 14.18 3.85
CA PHE A 163 2.07 13.60 2.95
C PHE A 163 2.34 14.54 1.76
N ALA A 164 1.31 15.19 1.21
CA ALA A 164 1.45 16.23 0.17
C ALA A 164 2.45 17.35 0.52
N LYS A 165 2.65 17.64 1.81
CA LYS A 165 3.50 18.74 2.27
C LYS A 165 4.97 18.33 2.40
N LEU A 166 5.29 17.05 2.24
CA LEU A 166 6.67 16.59 2.23
C LEU A 166 7.38 17.14 0.98
N PRO A 167 8.62 17.65 1.11
CA PRO A 167 9.37 18.17 -0.03
C PRO A 167 9.54 17.11 -1.13
N GLY A 168 9.21 17.48 -2.38
CA GLY A 168 9.40 16.61 -3.55
C GLY A 168 8.22 15.69 -3.87
N VAL A 169 7.13 15.72 -3.10
CA VAL A 169 5.93 14.93 -3.41
C VAL A 169 5.26 15.42 -4.69
N ARG A 170 4.93 14.46 -5.56
CA ARG A 170 4.18 14.69 -6.81
C ARG A 170 2.81 14.04 -6.68
N THR A 171 1.74 14.80 -6.96
CA THR A 171 0.37 14.32 -6.79
C THR A 171 -0.30 14.09 -8.14
N PHE A 172 -1.03 12.98 -8.25
CA PHE A 172 -1.82 12.59 -9.40
C PHE A 172 -3.20 12.14 -8.93
N GLU A 173 -4.18 12.20 -9.83
CA GLU A 173 -5.51 11.63 -9.62
C GLU A 173 -5.80 10.57 -10.68
N GLY A 174 -6.31 9.43 -10.24
CA GLY A 174 -6.81 8.34 -11.06
C GLY A 174 -8.33 8.31 -11.05
N TRP A 175 -8.93 8.46 -12.22
CA TRP A 175 -10.38 8.49 -12.43
C TRP A 175 -10.83 7.34 -13.34
N LEU A 176 -12.04 6.85 -13.12
CA LEU A 176 -12.69 5.92 -14.05
C LEU A 176 -12.80 6.57 -15.44
N ASP A 177 -12.36 5.84 -16.46
CA ASP A 177 -12.45 6.26 -17.86
C ASP A 177 -12.71 5.01 -18.71
N GLU A 178 -13.97 4.69 -18.95
CA GLU A 178 -14.39 3.53 -19.74
C GLU A 178 -13.93 3.59 -21.21
N THR A 179 -13.47 4.76 -21.67
CA THR A 179 -12.91 4.92 -23.02
C THR A 179 -11.43 4.59 -23.09
N SER A 180 -10.74 4.51 -21.94
CA SER A 180 -9.34 4.12 -21.84
C SER A 180 -9.18 2.59 -21.93
N PRO A 181 -8.14 2.08 -22.61
CA PRO A 181 -7.83 0.64 -22.61
C PRO A 181 -7.62 0.05 -21.21
N THR A 182 -7.18 0.86 -20.25
CA THR A 182 -6.98 0.47 -18.85
C THR A 182 -8.23 0.67 -17.98
N LYS A 183 -9.32 1.20 -18.54
CA LYS A 183 -10.56 1.61 -17.86
C LYS A 183 -10.43 2.74 -16.84
N TYR A 184 -9.23 3.33 -16.73
CA TYR A 184 -8.98 4.49 -15.89
C TYR A 184 -8.00 5.44 -16.59
N ARG A 185 -7.93 6.67 -16.09
CA ARG A 185 -6.95 7.67 -16.50
C ARG A 185 -6.29 8.30 -15.28
N ILE A 186 -4.97 8.34 -15.28
CA ILE A 186 -4.18 9.05 -14.27
C ILE A 186 -3.70 10.37 -14.85
N THR A 187 -3.93 11.46 -14.14
CA THR A 187 -3.51 12.81 -14.54
C THR A 187 -2.77 13.51 -13.41
N PRO A 188 -1.70 14.27 -13.70
CA PRO A 188 -1.02 15.07 -12.68
C PRO A 188 -1.97 16.15 -12.15
N VAL A 189 -1.93 16.39 -10.84
CA VAL A 189 -2.60 17.54 -10.22
C VAL A 189 -1.68 18.74 -10.35
N ALA A 190 -2.13 19.77 -11.09
CA ALA A 190 -1.37 20.99 -11.28
C ALA A 190 -1.43 21.87 -10.01
N GLY A 191 -0.27 22.11 -9.38
CA GLY A 191 -0.08 23.19 -8.41
C GLY A 191 -0.68 22.97 -7.02
N LEU A 192 -0.03 22.12 -6.21
CA LEU A 192 -0.07 22.25 -4.75
C LEU A 192 1.14 23.07 -4.27
#